data_AF-A0A4V3I979-F1
#
_entry.id   AF-A0A4V3I979-F1
#
_cell.length_a   1.000
_cell.length_b   1.000
_cell.length_c   1.000
_cell.angle_alpha   90.00
_cell.angle_beta   90.00
_cell.angle_gamma   90.00
#
_symmetry.space_group_name_H-M   'P 1'
#
loop_
_entity.id
_entity.type
_entity.pdbx_description
1 polymer ?
#
loop_
_entity_poly.entity_id
_entity_poly.type
_entity_poly.pdbx_seq_one_letter_code
_entity_poly.pdbx_strand_id
1 'polypeptide(L)'
;MGMRRLEFGDSLSGLLIDGDADTPYVGAAFQLTLDKGVTVDVPFLSNRSVAQFGHVQAWFTDQAPPTNMLFLTSEGTISLFDIAWSGHSENWGGRRASIGSLRPALTVLGDRDGALADPLVMSEMQSRLDGLNEWSRLSAVSSDRETDEEGLIQSVTLLLHRDDGITWQQGDATMTIRAGWYYSPDQDGYGRKTIVDDNVHIESTFGSGPTPFWGHFVEQRKVANLMVFLFGRPLSFREHKLRDDLFASRMMDGRIHAHPLTEIISRHTYQERRTEVPSKKDLGHPIAHMAQIGAEGLATWSEKYETWERFILPSVSVLGRPGRFIEDVVISTSMSMEAAGGILGECAGERVTWSRGRISRPTTATYVYRCLDALAVLWPERIRDRVGLSRAIANNYNDVKHFDRGEFPDHDESYVVSEVNQMIVRLLAIYITGRSEELLSSYREGNNLYMIKQVLDGYGLRVDETGRWHRDTDDVPSDQ
;
A
#
# COMPACT_ATOMS: atom_id res chain seq x y z
N MET A 1 -3.26 8.12 30.17
CA MET A 1 -3.98 8.86 29.12
C MET A 1 -3.22 8.64 27.83
N GLY A 2 -3.89 8.25 26.74
CA GLY A 2 -3.24 8.10 25.44
C GLY A 2 -2.95 9.46 24.82
N MET A 3 -1.82 9.59 24.14
CA MET A 3 -1.49 10.81 23.39
C MET A 3 -2.52 11.04 22.26
N ARG A 4 -2.83 12.30 21.96
CA ARG A 4 -3.68 12.65 20.82
C ARG A 4 -3.03 12.21 19.52
N ARG A 5 -3.84 11.75 18.55
CA ARG A 5 -3.39 11.50 17.18
C ARG A 5 -2.77 12.77 16.57
N LEU A 6 -1.55 12.63 16.06
CA LEU A 6 -0.82 13.72 15.41
C LEU A 6 -1.21 13.83 13.93
N GLU A 7 -1.40 15.05 13.47
CA GLU A 7 -1.63 15.41 12.06
C GLU A 7 -0.43 16.16 11.46
N PHE A 8 -0.39 16.21 10.13
CA PHE A 8 0.67 16.95 9.45
C PHE A 8 0.62 18.44 9.77
N GLY A 9 1.75 18.99 10.19
CA GLY A 9 1.88 20.37 10.67
C GLY A 9 1.85 20.49 12.19
N ASP A 10 1.50 19.43 12.91
CA ASP A 10 1.57 19.42 14.38
C ASP A 10 3.03 19.51 14.85
N SER A 11 3.20 20.27 15.93
CA SER A 11 4.49 20.50 16.58
C SER A 11 4.30 20.40 18.09
N LEU A 12 5.18 19.65 18.75
CA LEU A 12 5.20 19.46 20.18
C LEU A 12 6.56 19.88 20.73
N SER A 13 6.55 20.53 21.89
CA SER A 13 7.77 20.82 22.65
C SER A 13 7.83 19.95 23.88
N GLY A 14 9.02 19.45 24.21
CA GLY A 14 9.18 18.46 25.27
C GLY A 14 10.63 18.25 25.67
N LEU A 15 10.84 17.23 26.49
CA LEU A 15 12.16 16.81 26.97
C LEU A 15 12.54 15.50 26.29
N LEU A 16 13.74 15.44 25.75
CA LEU A 16 14.33 14.29 25.11
C LEU A 16 15.27 13.57 26.08
N ILE A 17 15.15 12.25 26.12
CA ILE A 17 15.91 11.33 26.98
C ILE A 17 16.62 10.33 26.09
N ASP A 18 17.94 10.24 26.23
CA ASP A 18 18.83 9.36 25.45
C ASP A 18 19.05 7.97 26.08
N GLY A 19 18.61 7.78 27.33
CA GLY A 19 18.75 6.54 28.07
C GLY A 19 20.06 6.41 28.85
N ASP A 20 20.92 7.43 28.84
CA ASP A 20 22.06 7.51 29.74
C ASP A 20 21.63 8.20 31.05
N ALA A 21 21.88 7.54 32.18
CA ALA A 21 21.49 8.07 33.49
C ALA A 21 22.37 9.25 33.93
N ASP A 22 23.56 9.38 33.35
CA ASP A 22 24.54 10.40 33.68
C ASP A 22 24.40 11.67 32.81
N THR A 23 23.50 11.67 31.81
CA THR A 23 23.23 12.83 30.95
C THR A 23 21.94 13.57 31.35
N PRO A 24 21.93 14.91 31.23
CA PRO A 24 20.73 15.69 31.54
C PRO A 24 19.72 15.62 30.39
N TYR A 25 18.42 15.67 30.71
CA TYR A 25 17.36 15.75 29.71
C TYR A 25 17.44 17.06 28.92
N VAL A 26 17.11 16.98 27.62
CA VAL A 26 17.33 18.08 26.68
C VAL A 26 16.01 18.57 26.12
N GLY A 27 15.79 19.88 26.08
CA GLY A 27 14.64 20.43 25.39
C GLY A 27 14.69 20.12 23.89
N ALA A 28 13.59 19.66 23.30
CA ALA A 28 13.50 19.40 21.88
C ALA A 28 12.12 19.77 21.31
N ALA A 29 12.08 20.00 20.01
CA ALA A 29 10.86 20.22 19.23
C ALA A 29 10.62 19.02 18.31
N PHE A 30 9.51 18.34 18.52
CA PHE A 30 9.01 17.27 17.66
C PHE A 30 8.06 17.85 16.63
N GLN A 31 8.18 17.44 15.36
CA GLN A 31 7.29 17.88 14.29
C GLN A 31 6.93 16.72 13.36
N LEU A 32 5.69 16.69 12.89
CA LEU A 32 5.26 15.82 11.80
C LEU A 32 5.08 16.67 10.53
N THR A 33 6.06 16.65 9.63
CA THR A 33 6.05 17.48 8.42
C THR A 33 5.68 16.72 7.16
N LEU A 34 5.18 17.44 6.16
CA LEU A 34 4.75 16.88 4.87
C LEU A 34 5.91 16.39 3.99
N ASP A 35 7.10 16.96 4.16
CA ASP A 35 8.29 16.73 3.34
C ASP A 35 9.25 15.72 3.97
N LYS A 36 9.29 15.68 5.31
CA LYS A 36 10.29 14.92 6.05
C LYS A 36 9.72 13.83 6.95
N GLY A 37 8.41 13.78 7.15
CA GLY A 37 7.80 12.91 8.14
C GLY A 37 8.11 13.42 9.54
N VAL A 38 8.43 12.53 10.47
CA VAL A 38 8.81 12.93 11.83
C VAL A 38 10.23 13.50 11.86
N THR A 39 10.37 14.68 12.45
CA THR A 39 11.65 15.34 12.75
C THR A 39 11.70 15.76 14.21
N VAL A 40 12.86 15.62 14.83
CA VAL A 40 13.13 16.10 16.19
C VAL A 40 14.31 17.05 16.14
N ASP A 41 14.04 18.33 16.43
CA ASP A 41 15.04 19.38 16.46
C ASP A 41 15.47 19.65 17.90
N VAL A 42 16.79 19.59 18.13
CA VAL A 42 17.41 19.66 19.44
C VAL A 42 18.31 20.90 19.50
N PRO A 43 17.90 21.98 20.20
CA PRO A 43 18.77 23.12 20.44
C PRO A 43 19.91 22.75 21.40
N PHE A 44 21.13 23.20 21.09
CA PHE A 44 22.30 23.02 21.93
C PHE A 44 23.28 24.20 21.83
N LEU A 45 24.20 24.33 22.79
CA LEU A 45 25.27 25.32 22.73
C LEU A 45 26.57 24.63 22.29
N SER A 46 27.14 25.04 21.17
CA SER A 46 28.40 24.49 20.62
C SER A 46 29.67 24.94 21.37
N ASN A 47 29.51 25.70 22.46
CA ASN A 47 30.62 26.21 23.25
C ASN A 47 31.07 25.15 24.29
N ARG A 48 32.31 24.67 24.14
CA ARG A 48 32.95 23.65 25.01
C ARG A 48 33.00 23.99 26.50
N SER A 49 32.70 25.24 26.89
CA SER A 49 32.63 25.65 28.30
C SER A 49 31.30 25.30 29.00
N VAL A 50 30.27 24.86 28.26
CA VAL A 50 28.98 24.45 28.84
C VAL A 50 28.86 22.93 28.82
N ALA A 51 29.33 22.30 29.91
CA ALA A 51 29.39 20.83 30.03
C ALA A 51 28.03 20.13 29.81
N GLN A 52 26.93 20.81 30.15
CA GLN A 52 25.56 20.30 30.00
C GLN A 52 25.24 19.84 28.56
N PHE A 53 25.73 20.54 27.53
CA PHE A 53 25.43 20.23 26.13
C PHE A 53 26.49 19.36 25.44
N GLY A 54 27.53 18.91 26.17
CA GLY A 54 28.63 18.14 25.58
C GLY A 54 28.17 16.85 24.90
N HIS A 55 27.23 16.13 25.52
CA HIS A 55 26.65 14.90 24.97
C HIS A 55 25.84 15.16 23.68
N VAL A 56 24.96 16.17 23.67
CA VAL A 56 24.20 16.56 22.48
C VAL A 56 25.10 17.04 21.35
N GLN A 57 26.14 17.83 21.69
CA GLN A 57 27.12 18.29 20.71
C GLN A 57 27.81 17.10 20.04
N ALA A 58 28.21 16.07 20.82
CA ALA A 58 28.82 14.86 20.28
C ALA A 58 27.91 14.15 19.28
N TRP A 59 26.60 14.02 19.55
CA TRP A 59 25.66 13.38 18.61
C TRP A 59 25.70 14.01 17.22
N PHE A 60 25.77 15.34 17.15
CA PHE A 60 25.70 16.07 15.88
C PHE A 60 27.07 16.29 15.22
N THR A 61 28.14 16.42 16.01
CA THR A 61 29.52 16.48 15.50
C THR A 61 29.97 15.13 14.95
N ASP A 62 29.70 14.05 15.67
CA ASP A 62 30.11 12.69 15.30
C ASP A 62 29.08 11.99 14.39
N GLN A 63 27.92 12.64 14.16
CA GLN A 63 26.80 12.11 13.37
C GLN A 63 26.28 10.76 13.90
N ALA A 64 26.40 10.55 15.20
CA ALA A 64 26.09 9.31 15.89
C ALA A 64 25.14 9.57 17.08
N PRO A 65 23.88 9.94 16.82
CA PRO A 65 22.89 10.05 17.88
C PRO A 65 22.56 8.67 18.46
N PRO A 66 22.08 8.60 19.72
CA PRO A 66 21.46 7.41 20.28
C PRO A 66 20.40 6.84 19.35
N THR A 67 20.41 5.52 19.20
CA THR A 67 19.52 4.83 18.25
C THR A 67 18.05 4.94 18.65
N ASN A 68 17.77 5.00 19.95
CA ASN A 68 16.42 5.12 20.50
C ASN A 68 16.38 6.21 21.58
N MET A 69 15.26 6.91 21.69
CA MET A 69 15.06 7.98 22.67
C MET A 69 13.60 8.04 23.13
N LEU A 70 13.36 8.63 24.31
CA LEU A 70 12.01 9.02 24.75
C LEU A 70 11.84 10.53 24.64
N PHE A 71 10.68 10.94 24.17
CA PHE A 71 10.28 12.34 24.14
C PHE A 71 9.07 12.56 25.06
N LEU A 72 9.31 13.25 26.16
CA LEU A 72 8.31 13.58 27.18
C LEU A 72 7.62 14.90 26.85
N THR A 73 6.30 14.88 26.78
CA THR A 73 5.47 16.07 26.55
C THR A 73 4.46 16.26 27.69
N SER A 74 3.76 17.39 27.71
CA SER A 74 2.64 17.59 28.63
C SER A 74 1.46 16.65 28.37
N GLU A 75 1.35 16.09 27.17
CA GLU A 75 0.23 15.23 26.75
C GLU A 75 0.54 13.73 26.88
N GLY A 76 1.81 13.38 27.06
CA GLY A 76 2.27 12.00 27.18
C GLY A 76 3.69 11.78 26.66
N THR A 77 4.09 10.53 26.61
CA THR A 77 5.41 10.08 26.12
C THR A 77 5.32 9.60 24.68
N ILE A 78 6.34 9.92 23.89
CA ILE A 78 6.57 9.37 22.55
C ILE A 78 7.87 8.58 22.57
N SER A 79 7.82 7.35 22.09
CA SER A 79 9.00 6.50 21.93
C SER A 79 9.55 6.60 20.50
N LEU A 80 10.84 6.89 20.36
CA LEU A 80 11.52 7.12 19.08
C LEU A 80 12.53 6.00 18.82
N PHE A 81 12.47 5.40 17.63
CA PHE A 81 13.31 4.23 17.28
C PHE A 81 14.08 4.44 15.97
N ASP A 82 15.24 3.79 15.91
CA ASP A 82 16.17 3.79 14.77
C ASP A 82 16.44 5.21 14.25
N ILE A 83 16.83 6.07 15.18
CA ILE A 83 17.07 7.50 14.94
C ILE A 83 18.29 7.68 14.05
N ALA A 84 18.08 8.36 12.94
CA ALA A 84 19.16 8.81 12.06
C ALA A 84 19.45 10.30 12.27
N TRP A 85 20.73 10.65 12.17
CA TRP A 85 21.14 12.04 12.01
C TRP A 85 20.64 12.61 10.68
N SER A 86 20.10 13.82 10.69
CA SER A 86 19.62 14.50 9.47
C SER A 86 20.34 15.80 9.14
N GLY A 87 21.08 16.37 10.07
CA GLY A 87 21.74 17.67 9.88
C GLY A 87 21.92 18.41 11.18
N HIS A 88 22.71 19.49 11.14
CA HIS A 88 22.76 20.48 12.20
C HIS A 88 23.21 21.85 11.65
N SER A 89 22.89 22.91 12.38
CA SER A 89 23.36 24.28 12.14
C SER A 89 24.10 24.76 13.37
N GLU A 90 25.36 25.14 13.19
CA GLU A 90 26.19 25.65 14.29
C GLU A 90 26.25 27.17 14.32
N ASN A 91 26.00 27.75 15.50
CA ASN A 91 26.23 29.16 15.75
C ASN A 91 27.48 29.35 16.61
N TRP A 92 28.59 29.72 15.98
CA TRP A 92 29.88 29.89 16.65
C TRP A 92 29.92 31.23 17.40
N GLY A 93 30.35 31.22 18.67
CA GLY A 93 30.47 32.43 19.50
C GLY A 93 29.52 32.52 20.71
N GLY A 94 28.77 31.46 21.01
CA GLY A 94 28.11 31.26 22.32
C GLY A 94 26.94 32.20 22.67
N ARG A 95 26.53 33.09 21.75
CA ARG A 95 25.41 34.02 21.95
C ARG A 95 24.08 33.55 21.35
N ARG A 96 24.08 32.48 20.55
CA ARG A 96 22.90 31.88 19.92
C ARG A 96 22.98 30.36 20.04
N ALA A 97 21.83 29.71 20.13
CA ALA A 97 21.76 28.25 20.11
C ALA A 97 22.07 27.71 18.71
N SER A 98 22.82 26.62 18.67
CA SER A 98 22.89 25.70 17.53
C SER A 98 21.65 24.80 17.53
N ILE A 99 21.30 24.21 16.39
CA ILE A 99 20.17 23.28 16.28
C ILE A 99 20.66 22.04 15.55
N GLY A 100 20.47 20.87 16.16
CA GLY A 100 20.65 19.58 15.50
C GLY A 100 19.31 18.96 15.15
N SER A 101 19.24 18.19 14.07
CA SER A 101 18.01 17.58 13.57
C SER A 101 18.14 16.06 13.45
N LEU A 102 17.18 15.35 14.03
CA LEU A 102 17.09 13.90 14.12
C LEU A 102 15.85 13.38 13.39
N ARG A 103 15.94 12.19 12.82
CA ARG A 103 14.86 11.57 12.05
C ARG A 103 14.67 10.10 12.44
N PRO A 104 13.72 9.80 13.35
CA PRO A 104 13.38 8.43 13.69
C PRO A 104 12.84 7.67 12.48
N ALA A 105 13.14 6.37 12.39
CA ALA A 105 12.50 5.52 11.39
C ALA A 105 11.07 5.15 11.82
N LEU A 106 10.88 4.92 13.13
CA LEU A 106 9.59 4.59 13.73
C LEU A 106 9.36 5.48 14.96
N THR A 107 8.14 5.98 15.09
CA THR A 107 7.69 6.80 16.21
C THR A 107 6.44 6.18 16.78
N VAL A 108 6.44 5.83 18.06
CA VAL A 108 5.29 5.23 18.76
C VAL A 108 4.70 6.26 19.70
N LEU A 109 3.41 6.57 19.53
CA LEU A 109 2.69 7.56 20.34
C LEU A 109 2.23 6.95 21.68
N GLY A 110 3.20 6.43 22.43
CA GLY A 110 2.97 5.81 23.72
C GLY A 110 4.25 5.62 24.52
N ASP A 111 4.04 5.49 25.82
CA ASP A 111 5.07 5.17 26.79
C ASP A 111 5.48 3.71 26.68
N ARG A 112 6.78 3.45 26.82
CA ARG A 112 7.38 2.12 26.69
C ARG A 112 8.06 1.72 27.99
N ASP A 113 7.69 0.56 28.50
CA ASP A 113 8.44 -0.13 29.55
C ASP A 113 9.69 -0.82 28.98
N GLY A 114 10.72 -0.97 29.81
CA GLY A 114 11.96 -1.67 29.45
C GLY A 114 13.14 -0.74 29.15
N ALA A 115 14.26 -1.31 28.68
CA ALA A 115 15.46 -0.54 28.40
C ALA A 115 15.34 0.20 27.07
N LEU A 116 15.78 1.45 27.03
CA LEU A 116 15.75 2.24 25.79
C LEU A 116 16.58 1.65 24.67
N ALA A 117 17.67 0.95 25.00
CA ALA A 117 18.52 0.28 24.03
C ALA A 117 17.83 -0.87 23.27
N ASP A 118 16.74 -1.42 23.80
CA ASP A 118 16.05 -2.56 23.20
C ASP A 118 15.34 -2.16 21.90
N PRO A 119 15.41 -2.99 20.84
CA PRO A 119 14.72 -2.70 19.59
C PRO A 119 13.20 -2.69 19.77
N LEU A 120 12.49 -2.06 18.84
CA LEU A 120 11.03 -2.14 18.80
C LEU A 120 10.59 -3.48 18.20
N VAL A 121 9.91 -4.27 19.04
CA VAL A 121 9.19 -5.48 18.64
C VAL A 121 7.72 -5.33 19.03
N MET A 122 6.85 -6.07 18.36
CA MET A 122 5.43 -6.13 18.71
C MET A 122 4.88 -7.53 18.56
N SER A 123 3.93 -7.85 19.42
CA SER A 123 3.19 -9.11 19.37
C SER A 123 2.12 -9.09 18.27
N GLU A 124 1.55 -7.91 18.02
CA GLU A 124 0.51 -7.70 17.02
C GLU A 124 0.70 -6.34 16.33
N MET A 125 0.51 -6.32 15.01
CA MET A 125 0.42 -5.08 14.22
C MET A 125 -0.92 -5.00 13.51
N GLN A 126 -1.59 -3.86 13.64
CA GLN A 126 -2.80 -3.53 12.90
C GLN A 126 -2.53 -2.41 11.91
N SER A 127 -3.03 -2.55 10.68
CA SER A 127 -2.94 -1.47 9.70
C SER A 127 -4.25 -1.23 8.98
N ARG A 128 -4.48 0.05 8.67
CA ARG A 128 -5.59 0.50 7.85
C ARG A 128 -5.08 0.82 6.44
N LEU A 129 -5.80 0.35 5.44
CA LEU A 129 -5.47 0.49 4.02
C LEU A 129 -6.70 0.98 3.26
N ASP A 130 -6.48 1.78 2.22
CA ASP A 130 -7.56 2.18 1.30
C ASP A 130 -8.27 0.98 0.70
N GLY A 131 -9.58 1.12 0.47
CA GLY A 131 -10.39 0.09 -0.17
C GLY A 131 -10.66 -1.15 0.68
N LEU A 132 -10.08 -1.27 1.89
CA LEU A 132 -10.25 -2.47 2.71
C LEU A 132 -11.71 -2.67 3.15
N ASN A 133 -12.41 -1.60 3.53
CA ASN A 133 -13.83 -1.64 3.84
C ASN A 133 -14.67 -2.07 2.61
N GLU A 134 -14.44 -1.45 1.45
CA GLU A 134 -15.20 -1.73 0.23
C GLU A 134 -14.92 -3.13 -0.35
N TRP A 135 -13.68 -3.61 -0.23
CA TRP A 135 -13.28 -4.93 -0.71
C TRP A 135 -13.79 -6.05 0.19
N SER A 136 -13.67 -5.89 1.51
CA SER A 136 -14.04 -6.90 2.49
C SER A 136 -15.54 -6.98 2.74
N ARG A 137 -16.27 -5.87 2.60
CA ARG A 137 -17.69 -5.73 2.94
C ARG A 137 -18.02 -6.05 4.40
N LEU A 138 -17.00 -6.12 5.27
CA LEU A 138 -17.20 -6.32 6.71
C LEU A 138 -17.67 -5.02 7.36
N SER A 139 -18.41 -5.15 8.46
CA SER A 139 -18.87 -4.04 9.28
C SER A 139 -19.06 -4.53 10.71
N ALA A 140 -18.56 -3.75 11.67
CA ALA A 140 -18.74 -4.00 13.10
C ALA A 140 -19.97 -3.29 13.66
N VAL A 141 -20.73 -2.58 12.81
CA VAL A 141 -21.83 -1.69 13.20
C VAL A 141 -23.07 -1.99 12.38
N SER A 142 -24.13 -2.44 13.03
CA SER A 142 -25.47 -2.44 12.44
C SER A 142 -26.32 -1.30 12.99
N SER A 143 -27.19 -0.76 12.13
CA SER A 143 -28.09 0.35 12.50
C SER A 143 -29.53 0.04 12.13
N ASP A 144 -30.41 0.09 13.11
CA ASP A 144 -31.86 0.04 12.89
C ASP A 144 -32.43 1.45 13.08
N ARG A 145 -33.37 1.83 12.20
CA ARG A 145 -34.00 3.15 12.23
C ARG A 145 -35.51 2.98 12.31
N GLU A 146 -36.15 3.68 13.24
CA GLU A 146 -37.60 3.77 13.28
C GLU A 146 -38.01 5.10 12.67
N THR A 147 -38.98 5.05 11.73
CA THR A 147 -39.53 6.23 11.07
C THR A 147 -41.01 6.39 11.40
N ASP A 148 -41.49 7.62 11.41
CA ASP A 148 -42.94 7.90 11.46
C ASP A 148 -43.63 7.67 10.11
N GLU A 149 -44.93 7.96 10.06
CA GLU A 149 -45.79 7.82 8.87
C GLU A 149 -45.37 8.74 7.71
N GLU A 150 -44.63 9.82 7.99
CA GLU A 150 -44.10 10.75 6.98
C GLU A 150 -42.69 10.37 6.52
N GLY A 151 -42.10 9.30 7.09
CA GLY A 151 -40.76 8.81 6.78
C GLY A 151 -39.63 9.55 7.50
N LEU A 152 -39.95 10.37 8.51
CA LEU A 152 -38.93 11.05 9.32
C LEU A 152 -38.39 10.09 10.37
N ILE A 153 -37.06 10.07 10.53
CA ILE A 153 -36.37 9.22 11.49
C ILE A 153 -36.66 9.71 12.91
N GLN A 154 -37.32 8.87 13.71
CA GLN A 154 -37.68 9.11 15.10
C GLN A 154 -36.67 8.49 16.07
N SER A 155 -36.10 7.32 15.72
CA SER A 155 -35.09 6.66 16.55
C SER A 155 -34.03 5.95 15.69
N VAL A 156 -32.82 5.83 16.25
CA VAL A 156 -31.71 5.05 15.67
C VAL A 156 -31.09 4.20 16.77
N THR A 157 -31.04 2.89 16.56
CA THR A 157 -30.32 1.95 17.42
C THR A 157 -29.06 1.49 16.70
N LEU A 158 -27.90 1.68 17.32
CA LEU A 158 -26.61 1.19 16.81
C LEU A 158 -26.19 -0.02 17.64
N LEU A 159 -25.99 -1.16 16.99
CA LEU A 159 -25.44 -2.36 17.61
C LEU A 159 -23.99 -2.55 17.16
N LEU A 160 -23.08 -2.43 18.13
CA LEU A 160 -21.65 -2.58 17.93
C LEU A 160 -21.24 -4.00 18.33
N HIS A 161 -20.68 -4.77 17.41
CA HIS A 161 -20.24 -6.14 17.67
C HIS A 161 -18.84 -6.37 17.11
N ARG A 162 -18.15 -7.35 17.67
CA ARG A 162 -16.85 -7.77 17.16
C ARG A 162 -17.10 -8.78 16.06
N ASP A 163 -16.60 -8.50 14.86
CA ASP A 163 -16.58 -9.45 13.76
C ASP A 163 -15.36 -10.38 13.91
N ASP A 164 -15.56 -11.66 13.64
CA ASP A 164 -14.50 -12.68 13.61
C ASP A 164 -13.61 -12.50 12.39
N GLY A 165 -14.14 -11.88 11.32
CA GLY A 165 -13.39 -11.56 10.12
C GLY A 165 -12.93 -12.81 9.35
N ILE A 166 -11.82 -12.68 8.61
CA ILE A 166 -11.19 -13.80 7.91
C ILE A 166 -9.73 -13.93 8.32
N THR A 167 -9.32 -15.15 8.67
CA THR A 167 -7.96 -15.46 9.12
C THR A 167 -7.34 -16.51 8.22
N TRP A 168 -6.05 -16.34 7.91
CA TRP A 168 -5.26 -17.31 7.15
C TRP A 168 -3.80 -17.30 7.58
N GLN A 169 -3.05 -18.30 7.13
CA GLN A 169 -1.61 -18.41 7.37
C GLN A 169 -0.80 -17.91 6.18
N GLN A 170 0.28 -17.18 6.45
CA GLN A 170 1.23 -16.66 5.48
C GLN A 170 2.64 -16.88 6.04
N GLY A 171 3.26 -18.02 5.71
CA GLY A 171 4.50 -18.45 6.37
C GLY A 171 4.30 -18.64 7.87
N ASP A 172 5.10 -17.95 8.69
CA ASP A 172 4.98 -17.92 10.16
C ASP A 172 3.98 -16.86 10.67
N ALA A 173 3.49 -15.99 9.78
CA ALA A 173 2.54 -14.95 10.12
C ALA A 173 1.10 -15.47 10.02
N THR A 174 0.34 -15.32 11.10
CA THR A 174 -1.13 -15.40 11.06
C THR A 174 -1.67 -14.02 10.70
N MET A 175 -2.43 -13.96 9.61
CA MET A 175 -3.02 -12.74 9.09
C MET A 175 -4.53 -12.75 9.36
N THR A 176 -5.11 -11.62 9.75
CA THR A 176 -6.56 -11.48 9.91
C THR A 176 -7.05 -10.18 9.31
N ILE A 177 -8.15 -10.19 8.56
CA ILE A 177 -8.89 -8.98 8.19
C ILE A 177 -10.17 -8.96 9.00
N ARG A 178 -10.40 -7.89 9.75
CA ARG A 178 -11.62 -7.76 10.56
C ARG A 178 -12.14 -6.34 10.57
N ALA A 179 -13.44 -6.20 10.81
CA ALA A 179 -14.02 -4.93 11.20
C ALA A 179 -13.82 -4.68 12.70
N GLY A 180 -13.55 -3.42 13.04
CA GLY A 180 -13.47 -2.91 14.40
C GLY A 180 -14.22 -1.59 14.51
N TRP A 181 -14.68 -1.28 15.72
CA TRP A 181 -15.32 -0.01 16.00
C TRP A 181 -14.51 0.81 17.00
N TYR A 182 -14.54 2.13 16.83
CA TYR A 182 -14.06 3.08 17.82
C TYR A 182 -15.19 4.03 18.21
N TYR A 183 -15.35 4.24 19.52
CA TYR A 183 -16.35 5.13 20.09
C TYR A 183 -15.66 6.34 20.70
N SER A 184 -16.02 7.53 20.20
CA SER A 184 -15.56 8.80 20.76
C SER A 184 -16.76 9.68 21.11
N PRO A 185 -17.06 9.88 22.41
CA PRO A 185 -18.02 10.89 22.83
C PRO A 185 -17.36 12.26 22.68
N ASP A 186 -17.97 13.13 21.88
CA ASP A 186 -17.53 14.51 21.69
C ASP A 186 -18.60 15.43 22.31
N GLN A 187 -18.21 16.19 23.33
CA GLN A 187 -19.07 17.18 23.96
C GLN A 187 -18.39 18.53 23.84
N ASP A 188 -19.01 19.45 23.10
CA ASP A 188 -18.72 20.87 23.23
C ASP A 188 -19.78 21.53 24.13
N GLY A 189 -19.59 22.81 24.46
CA GLY A 189 -20.50 23.56 25.31
C GLY A 189 -21.93 23.73 24.77
N TYR A 190 -22.21 23.29 23.53
CA TYR A 190 -23.46 23.50 22.81
C TYR A 190 -24.09 22.19 22.28
N GLY A 191 -23.29 21.15 22.03
CA GLY A 191 -23.69 19.92 21.36
C GLY A 191 -23.10 18.67 22.00
N ARG A 192 -23.92 17.62 22.04
CA ARG A 192 -23.47 16.26 22.37
C ARG A 192 -23.41 15.47 21.09
N LYS A 193 -22.21 15.09 20.67
CA LYS A 193 -21.96 14.30 19.48
C LYS A 193 -21.39 12.94 19.89
N THR A 194 -21.79 11.91 19.17
CA THR A 194 -21.20 10.58 19.29
C THR A 194 -20.69 10.19 17.91
N ILE A 195 -19.40 9.88 17.82
CA ILE A 195 -18.78 9.39 16.61
C ILE A 195 -18.47 7.91 16.82
N VAL A 196 -18.99 7.10 15.91
CA VAL A 196 -18.66 5.67 15.80
C VAL A 196 -17.95 5.47 14.48
N ASP A 197 -16.67 5.12 14.55
CA ASP A 197 -15.89 4.75 13.37
C ASP A 197 -15.99 3.25 13.15
N ASP A 198 -16.47 2.83 11.97
CA ASP A 198 -16.56 1.43 11.54
C ASP A 198 -15.49 1.16 10.47
N ASN A 199 -14.31 0.74 10.91
CA ASN A 199 -13.17 0.55 10.03
C ASN A 199 -12.78 -0.92 9.97
N VAL A 200 -12.29 -1.34 8.79
CA VAL A 200 -11.66 -2.64 8.62
C VAL A 200 -10.15 -2.44 8.69
N HIS A 201 -9.45 -3.39 9.30
CA HIS A 201 -8.00 -3.39 9.41
C HIS A 201 -7.42 -4.78 9.15
N ILE A 202 -6.16 -4.80 8.75
CA ILE A 202 -5.35 -6.01 8.61
C ILE A 202 -4.55 -6.17 9.91
N GLU A 203 -4.70 -7.29 10.59
CA GLU A 203 -3.93 -7.71 11.76
C GLU A 203 -2.88 -8.74 11.31
N SER A 204 -1.68 -8.68 11.90
CA SER A 204 -0.69 -9.75 11.79
C SER A 204 -0.06 -10.07 13.14
N THR A 205 0.14 -11.36 13.39
CA THR A 205 0.81 -11.93 14.58
C THR A 205 1.74 -13.07 14.16
N PHE A 206 2.81 -13.33 14.88
CA PHE A 206 3.79 -14.38 14.54
C PHE A 206 3.81 -15.49 15.60
N GLY A 207 3.81 -16.74 15.14
CA GLY A 207 3.89 -17.91 16.03
C GLY A 207 5.22 -18.02 16.78
N SER A 208 6.29 -17.47 16.20
CA SER A 208 7.62 -17.37 16.82
C SER A 208 7.74 -16.34 17.95
N GLY A 209 6.73 -15.48 18.15
CA GLY A 209 6.69 -14.45 19.19
C GLY A 209 6.82 -13.02 18.66
N PRO A 210 7.11 -12.03 19.54
CA PRO A 210 7.20 -10.63 19.17
C PRO A 210 8.19 -10.37 18.04
N THR A 211 7.73 -9.66 17.01
CA THR A 211 8.46 -9.49 15.75
C THR A 211 8.63 -7.98 15.44
N PRO A 212 9.74 -7.56 14.80
CA PRO A 212 9.91 -6.16 14.41
C PRO A 212 8.86 -5.68 13.40
N PHE A 213 8.63 -4.36 13.35
CA PHE A 213 7.68 -3.71 12.43
C PHE A 213 7.78 -4.23 10.99
N TRP A 214 9.01 -4.38 10.48
CA TRP A 214 9.26 -4.79 9.11
C TRP A 214 8.80 -6.22 8.80
N GLY A 215 8.85 -7.13 9.77
CA GLY A 215 8.32 -8.48 9.61
C GLY A 215 6.82 -8.44 9.36
N HIS A 216 6.07 -7.71 10.19
CA HIS A 216 4.63 -7.52 10.01
C HIS A 216 4.29 -6.77 8.72
N PHE A 217 5.02 -5.70 8.43
CA PHE A 217 4.71 -4.80 7.31
C PHE A 217 4.88 -5.48 5.96
N VAL A 218 5.93 -6.28 5.76
CA VAL A 218 6.14 -7.03 4.51
C VAL A 218 4.97 -8.00 4.26
N GLU A 219 4.52 -8.70 5.30
CA GLU A 219 3.41 -9.64 5.19
C GLU A 219 2.06 -8.94 4.91
N GLN A 220 1.82 -7.76 5.50
CA GLN A 220 0.65 -6.95 5.18
C GLN A 220 0.74 -6.30 3.78
N ARG A 221 1.93 -5.96 3.32
CA ARG A 221 2.14 -5.39 1.97
C ARG A 221 1.78 -6.39 0.87
N LYS A 222 1.96 -7.69 1.10
CA LYS A 222 1.50 -8.73 0.15
C LYS A 222 -0.01 -8.63 -0.10
N VAL A 223 -0.81 -8.37 0.93
CA VAL A 223 -2.27 -8.13 0.79
C VAL A 223 -2.55 -6.81 0.06
N ALA A 224 -1.85 -5.74 0.42
CA ALA A 224 -2.02 -4.45 -0.24
C ALA A 224 -1.72 -4.53 -1.75
N ASN A 225 -0.69 -5.28 -2.12
CA ASN A 225 -0.31 -5.51 -3.52
C ASN A 225 -1.40 -6.27 -4.29
N LEU A 226 -2.03 -7.28 -3.69
CA LEU A 226 -3.20 -7.93 -4.28
C LEU A 226 -4.33 -6.92 -4.51
N MET A 227 -4.66 -6.11 -3.51
CA MET A 227 -5.73 -5.12 -3.62
C MET A 227 -5.46 -4.09 -4.72
N VAL A 228 -4.20 -3.66 -4.94
CA VAL A 228 -3.85 -2.78 -6.06
C VAL A 228 -4.23 -3.42 -7.41
N PHE A 229 -4.05 -4.73 -7.59
CA PHE A 229 -4.55 -5.42 -8.78
C PHE A 229 -6.08 -5.47 -8.82
N LEU A 230 -6.73 -5.77 -7.70
CA LEU A 230 -8.18 -5.92 -7.67
C LEU A 230 -8.89 -4.61 -8.06
N PHE A 231 -8.42 -3.49 -7.54
CA PHE A 231 -8.96 -2.16 -7.86
C PHE A 231 -8.34 -1.53 -9.11
N GLY A 232 -7.13 -1.93 -9.52
CA GLY A 232 -6.41 -1.36 -10.65
C GLY A 232 -5.91 0.07 -10.42
N ARG A 233 -5.67 0.47 -9.16
CA ARG A 233 -5.34 1.86 -8.79
C ARG A 233 -4.45 1.96 -7.55
N PRO A 234 -3.89 3.16 -7.27
CA PRO A 234 -3.16 3.44 -6.03
C PRO A 234 -4.01 3.21 -4.78
N LEU A 235 -3.46 2.46 -3.84
CA LEU A 235 -3.99 2.27 -2.49
C LEU A 235 -2.86 2.48 -1.49
N SER A 236 -3.15 3.23 -0.43
CA SER A 236 -2.14 3.70 0.53
C SER A 236 -2.46 3.22 1.93
N PHE A 237 -1.43 2.81 2.69
CA PHE A 237 -1.57 2.62 4.12
C PHE A 237 -1.86 3.96 4.80
N ARG A 238 -2.86 3.98 5.69
CA ARG A 238 -3.34 5.20 6.35
C ARG A 238 -2.94 5.29 7.81
N GLU A 239 -2.67 4.15 8.42
CA GLU A 239 -2.45 4.03 9.85
C GLU A 239 -1.81 2.69 10.15
N HIS A 240 -0.93 2.68 11.16
CA HIS A 240 -0.35 1.49 11.76
C HIS A 240 -0.50 1.60 13.28
N LYS A 241 -0.84 0.51 13.94
CA LYS A 241 -0.86 0.39 15.40
C LYS A 241 -0.15 -0.88 15.82
N LEU A 242 0.49 -0.84 16.98
CA LEU A 242 1.02 -2.03 17.63
C LEU A 242 0.26 -2.35 18.90
N ARG A 243 0.27 -3.62 19.28
CA ARG A 243 0.00 -4.06 20.65
C ARG A 243 1.17 -4.93 21.11
N ASP A 244 1.66 -4.63 22.31
CA ASP A 244 2.73 -5.39 22.95
C ASP A 244 2.69 -5.17 24.47
N ASP A 245 3.28 -6.13 25.21
CA ASP A 245 3.33 -6.10 26.68
C ASP A 245 4.10 -4.87 27.20
N LEU A 246 5.10 -4.39 26.44
CA LEU A 246 5.91 -3.22 26.81
C LEU A 246 5.16 -1.89 26.69
N PHE A 247 3.98 -1.85 26.06
CA PHE A 247 3.16 -0.65 25.92
C PHE A 247 1.90 -0.78 26.77
N ALA A 248 2.08 -0.85 28.09
CA ALA A 248 1.01 -1.08 29.05
C ALA A 248 0.34 0.23 29.50
N SER A 249 -0.99 0.25 29.55
CA SER A 249 -1.75 1.26 30.28
C SER A 249 -1.86 0.89 31.75
N ARG A 250 -1.46 1.82 32.63
CA ARG A 250 -1.44 1.62 34.09
C ARG A 250 -2.48 2.48 34.80
N MET A 251 -3.02 1.94 35.89
CA MET A 251 -3.80 2.70 36.87
C MET A 251 -2.87 3.56 37.74
N MET A 252 -3.44 4.49 38.52
CA MET A 252 -2.68 5.36 39.43
C MET A 252 -1.87 4.58 40.49
N ASP A 253 -2.29 3.35 40.81
CA ASP A 253 -1.58 2.45 41.74
C ASP A 253 -0.46 1.63 41.07
N GLY A 254 -0.16 1.90 39.80
CA GLY A 254 0.89 1.24 39.01
C GLY A 254 0.49 -0.10 38.40
N ARG A 255 -0.71 -0.63 38.69
CA ARG A 255 -1.19 -1.89 38.13
C ARG A 255 -1.49 -1.75 36.64
N ILE A 256 -1.08 -2.75 35.87
CA ILE A 256 -1.40 -2.85 34.44
C ILE A 256 -2.90 -3.14 34.31
N HIS A 257 -3.59 -2.30 33.54
CA HIS A 257 -5.02 -2.45 33.26
C HIS A 257 -5.28 -3.01 31.86
N ALA A 258 -4.49 -2.61 30.87
CA ALA A 258 -4.67 -3.01 29.47
C ALA A 258 -3.39 -2.84 28.65
N HIS A 259 -3.33 -3.53 27.52
CA HIS A 259 -2.34 -3.34 26.45
C HIS A 259 -3.06 -2.75 25.22
N PRO A 260 -3.18 -1.41 25.14
CA PRO A 260 -3.89 -0.75 24.05
C PRO A 260 -3.19 -0.94 22.71
N LEU A 261 -3.93 -0.66 21.64
CA LEU A 261 -3.35 -0.45 20.32
C LEU A 261 -2.77 0.96 20.26
N THR A 262 -1.45 1.05 20.12
CA THR A 262 -0.70 2.32 20.14
C THR A 262 -0.26 2.68 18.73
N GLU A 263 -0.50 3.92 18.31
CA GLU A 263 -0.18 4.38 16.95
C GLU A 263 1.33 4.39 16.68
N ILE A 264 1.69 3.93 15.48
CA ILE A 264 3.03 3.99 14.91
C ILE A 264 3.02 4.91 13.70
N ILE A 265 3.93 5.90 13.70
CA ILE A 265 4.27 6.68 12.52
C ILE A 265 5.58 6.14 11.97
N SER A 266 5.53 5.61 10.75
CA SER A 266 6.71 5.11 10.04
C SER A 266 7.19 6.12 9.00
N ARG A 267 8.51 6.34 8.98
CA ARG A 267 9.18 7.13 7.93
C ARG A 267 8.99 6.56 6.53
N HIS A 268 8.61 5.29 6.42
CA HIS A 268 8.46 4.62 5.13
C HIS A 268 7.03 4.69 4.58
N THR A 269 6.03 4.95 5.43
CA THR A 269 4.62 5.01 5.02
C THR A 269 3.95 6.36 5.26
N TYR A 270 4.62 7.33 5.89
CA TYR A 270 4.01 8.66 6.10
C TYR A 270 3.61 9.35 4.78
N GLN A 271 4.35 9.13 3.69
CA GLN A 271 3.99 9.68 2.38
C GLN A 271 2.70 9.08 1.84
N GLU A 272 2.43 7.80 2.12
CA GLU A 272 1.17 7.13 1.78
C GLU A 272 0.01 7.76 2.57
N ARG A 273 0.20 8.10 3.85
CA ARG A 273 -0.82 8.82 4.64
C ARG A 273 -1.22 10.17 4.01
N ARG A 274 -0.31 10.82 3.27
CA ARG A 274 -0.54 12.12 2.61
C ARG A 274 -1.36 12.04 1.32
N THR A 275 -1.40 10.89 0.65
CA THR A 275 -2.10 10.78 -0.64
C THR A 275 -3.60 11.02 -0.47
N GLU A 276 -4.27 11.53 -1.50
CA GLU A 276 -5.71 11.70 -1.45
C GLU A 276 -6.41 10.34 -1.24
N VAL A 277 -7.47 10.32 -0.43
CA VAL A 277 -8.24 9.10 -0.19
C VAL A 277 -9.13 8.86 -1.40
N PRO A 278 -9.07 7.67 -2.05
CA PRO A 278 -9.94 7.35 -3.17
C PRO A 278 -11.42 7.49 -2.81
N SER A 279 -12.22 8.00 -3.75
CA SER A 279 -13.66 8.15 -3.52
C SER A 279 -14.37 6.79 -3.47
N LYS A 280 -15.59 6.74 -2.92
CA LYS A 280 -16.40 5.52 -2.97
C LYS A 280 -16.69 5.06 -4.40
N LYS A 281 -16.91 6.00 -5.32
CA LYS A 281 -17.13 5.72 -6.75
C LYS A 281 -15.91 5.03 -7.35
N ASP A 282 -14.73 5.52 -7.02
CA ASP A 282 -13.46 4.97 -7.46
C ASP A 282 -13.19 3.54 -6.95
N LEU A 283 -13.69 3.22 -5.76
CA LEU A 283 -13.56 1.92 -5.10
C LEU A 283 -14.79 1.02 -5.34
N GLY A 284 -15.75 1.43 -6.19
CA GLY A 284 -17.03 0.74 -6.34
C GLY A 284 -16.96 -0.61 -7.05
N HIS A 285 -15.90 -0.86 -7.82
CA HIS A 285 -15.84 -1.97 -8.78
C HIS A 285 -14.50 -2.73 -8.76
N PRO A 286 -14.11 -3.37 -7.64
CA PRO A 286 -13.01 -4.32 -7.66
C PRO A 286 -13.39 -5.55 -8.52
N ILE A 287 -12.42 -6.18 -9.19
CA ILE A 287 -12.67 -7.38 -10.02
C ILE A 287 -12.98 -8.63 -9.19
N ALA A 288 -12.69 -8.62 -7.89
CA ALA A 288 -13.10 -9.64 -6.94
C ALA A 288 -13.17 -9.07 -5.52
N HIS A 289 -14.10 -9.59 -4.73
CA HIS A 289 -14.27 -9.29 -3.30
C HIS A 289 -13.59 -10.32 -2.40
N MET A 290 -13.35 -9.95 -1.15
CA MET A 290 -12.66 -10.80 -0.17
C MET A 290 -13.36 -12.15 0.02
N ALA A 291 -14.69 -12.15 0.10
CA ALA A 291 -15.49 -13.37 0.25
C ALA A 291 -15.33 -14.36 -0.92
N GLN A 292 -15.05 -13.85 -2.13
CA GLN A 292 -14.86 -14.67 -3.32
C GLN A 292 -13.46 -15.32 -3.37
N ILE A 293 -12.44 -14.59 -2.89
CA ILE A 293 -11.06 -15.07 -2.81
C ILE A 293 -10.92 -16.07 -1.63
N GLY A 294 -11.48 -15.72 -0.47
CA GLY A 294 -11.46 -16.54 0.73
C GLY A 294 -10.06 -16.67 1.37
N ALA A 295 -10.00 -17.33 2.52
CA ALA A 295 -8.76 -17.52 3.28
C ALA A 295 -7.75 -18.36 2.49
N GLU A 296 -8.22 -19.39 1.79
CA GLU A 296 -7.39 -20.25 0.94
C GLU A 296 -6.77 -19.48 -0.23
N GLY A 297 -7.52 -18.59 -0.87
CA GLY A 297 -7.01 -17.78 -1.97
C GLY A 297 -5.98 -16.76 -1.51
N LEU A 298 -6.17 -16.18 -0.32
CA LEU A 298 -5.20 -15.28 0.31
C LEU A 298 -3.92 -16.02 0.71
N ALA A 299 -4.03 -17.20 1.31
CA ALA A 299 -2.88 -18.05 1.62
C ALA A 299 -2.11 -18.46 0.36
N THR A 300 -2.82 -18.85 -0.71
CA THR A 300 -2.21 -19.22 -1.99
C THR A 300 -1.48 -18.05 -2.64
N TRP A 301 -2.09 -16.85 -2.62
CA TRP A 301 -1.45 -15.62 -3.08
C TRP A 301 -0.13 -15.36 -2.34
N SER A 302 -0.19 -15.43 -1.01
CA SER A 302 0.95 -15.24 -0.13
C SER A 302 2.08 -16.23 -0.35
N GLU A 303 1.76 -17.52 -0.53
CA GLU A 303 2.73 -18.59 -0.79
C GLU A 303 3.46 -18.38 -2.13
N LYS A 304 2.72 -17.97 -3.16
CA LYS A 304 3.28 -17.75 -4.51
C LYS A 304 3.99 -16.41 -4.66
N TYR A 305 3.86 -15.50 -3.70
CA TYR A 305 4.30 -14.12 -3.82
C TYR A 305 5.77 -14.00 -4.25
N GLU A 306 6.69 -14.67 -3.59
CA GLU A 306 8.14 -14.60 -3.88
C GLU A 306 8.47 -15.15 -5.28
N THR A 307 7.81 -16.25 -5.68
CA THR A 307 8.01 -16.84 -7.02
C THR A 307 7.53 -15.89 -8.12
N TRP A 308 6.46 -15.14 -7.84
CA TRP A 308 5.83 -14.20 -8.77
C TRP A 308 6.28 -12.75 -8.57
N GLU A 309 7.29 -12.48 -7.72
CA GLU A 309 7.70 -11.12 -7.34
C GLU A 309 8.03 -10.25 -8.56
N ARG A 310 8.72 -10.83 -9.56
CA ARG A 310 9.08 -10.15 -10.82
C ARG A 310 7.88 -9.81 -11.70
N PHE A 311 6.75 -10.49 -11.51
CA PHE A 311 5.48 -10.11 -12.10
C PHE A 311 4.77 -9.05 -11.23
N ILE A 312 4.70 -9.28 -9.92
CA ILE A 312 3.93 -8.48 -8.96
C ILE A 312 4.48 -7.05 -8.84
N LEU A 313 5.75 -6.89 -8.49
CA LEU A 313 6.29 -5.59 -8.09
C LEU A 313 6.27 -4.54 -9.22
N PRO A 314 6.67 -4.84 -10.48
CA PRO A 314 6.61 -3.84 -11.55
C PRO A 314 5.16 -3.43 -11.87
N SER A 315 4.24 -4.40 -11.89
CA SER A 315 2.82 -4.13 -12.14
C SER A 315 2.19 -3.32 -11.02
N VAL A 316 2.44 -3.66 -9.75
CA VAL A 316 1.93 -2.90 -8.60
C VAL A 316 2.51 -1.49 -8.57
N SER A 317 3.80 -1.33 -8.88
CA SER A 317 4.45 -0.02 -8.91
C SER A 317 3.75 0.93 -9.91
N VAL A 318 3.46 0.45 -11.12
CA VAL A 318 2.80 1.27 -12.15
C VAL A 318 1.30 1.42 -11.90
N LEU A 319 0.62 0.35 -11.44
CA LEU A 319 -0.80 0.39 -11.07
C LEU A 319 -1.05 1.30 -9.86
N GLY A 320 -0.09 1.33 -8.95
CA GLY A 320 -0.10 2.03 -7.67
C GLY A 320 0.39 3.49 -7.73
N ARG A 321 0.78 3.99 -8.90
CA ARG A 321 1.29 5.37 -9.07
C ARG A 321 0.25 6.31 -9.70
N PRO A 322 0.00 7.50 -9.13
CA PRO A 322 -0.82 8.53 -9.76
C PRO A 322 -0.07 9.24 -10.92
N GLY A 323 -0.81 9.69 -11.93
CA GLY A 323 -0.25 10.53 -13.01
C GLY A 323 0.82 9.86 -13.86
N ARG A 324 0.68 8.55 -14.12
CA ARG A 324 1.61 7.74 -14.92
C ARG A 324 1.47 7.99 -16.42
N PHE A 325 2.58 7.89 -17.15
CA PHE A 325 2.58 7.88 -18.61
C PHE A 325 2.10 6.54 -19.16
N ILE A 326 1.54 6.54 -20.37
CA ILE A 326 1.02 5.33 -21.03
C ILE A 326 2.17 4.36 -21.31
N GLU A 327 3.30 4.89 -21.75
CA GLU A 327 4.53 4.17 -22.06
C GLU A 327 5.08 3.43 -20.83
N ASP A 328 5.03 4.07 -19.65
CA ASP A 328 5.44 3.44 -18.39
C ASP A 328 4.55 2.23 -18.05
N VAL A 329 3.24 2.35 -18.31
CA VAL A 329 2.28 1.24 -18.14
C VAL A 329 2.63 0.12 -19.09
N VAL A 330 2.79 0.40 -20.39
CA VAL A 330 3.12 -0.61 -21.40
C VAL A 330 4.43 -1.33 -21.06
N ILE A 331 5.50 -0.60 -20.74
CA ILE A 331 6.80 -1.18 -20.38
C ILE A 331 6.68 -2.09 -19.16
N SER A 332 6.14 -1.56 -18.06
CA SER A 332 6.14 -2.27 -16.77
C SER A 332 5.24 -3.51 -16.79
N THR A 333 4.05 -3.39 -17.39
CA THR A 333 3.12 -4.52 -17.50
C THR A 333 3.59 -5.57 -18.51
N SER A 334 4.24 -5.17 -19.60
CA SER A 334 4.83 -6.13 -20.55
C SER A 334 5.98 -6.91 -19.93
N MET A 335 6.86 -6.26 -19.17
CA MET A 335 7.90 -6.94 -18.39
C MET A 335 7.31 -7.91 -17.36
N SER A 336 6.23 -7.51 -16.67
CA SER A 336 5.50 -8.41 -15.77
C SER A 336 4.93 -9.62 -16.51
N MET A 337 4.34 -9.44 -17.69
CA MET A 337 3.82 -10.55 -18.51
C MET A 337 4.93 -11.46 -19.06
N GLU A 338 6.12 -10.91 -19.35
CA GLU A 338 7.29 -11.74 -19.69
C GLU A 338 7.69 -12.65 -18.52
N ALA A 339 7.75 -12.10 -17.30
CA ALA A 339 8.04 -12.88 -16.10
C ALA A 339 6.95 -13.93 -15.84
N ALA A 340 5.68 -13.54 -15.91
CA ALA A 340 4.53 -14.44 -15.74
C ALA A 340 4.53 -15.58 -16.77
N GLY A 341 4.69 -15.26 -18.07
CA GLY A 341 4.78 -16.26 -19.12
C GLY A 341 6.00 -17.17 -18.99
N GLY A 342 7.09 -16.68 -18.38
CA GLY A 342 8.23 -17.50 -18.00
C GLY A 342 7.87 -18.56 -16.96
N ILE A 343 7.13 -18.16 -15.91
CA ILE A 343 6.67 -19.05 -14.83
C ILE A 343 5.63 -20.06 -15.32
N LEU A 344 4.68 -19.62 -16.16
CA LEU A 344 3.61 -20.47 -16.71
C LEU A 344 4.14 -21.59 -17.63
N GLY A 345 5.29 -21.38 -18.26
CA GLY A 345 5.92 -22.38 -19.14
C GLY A 345 5.28 -22.48 -20.52
N GLU A 346 5.77 -23.43 -21.33
CA GLU A 346 5.27 -23.63 -22.70
C GLU A 346 3.81 -24.08 -22.74
N CYS A 347 3.02 -23.54 -23.67
CA CYS A 347 1.62 -23.89 -23.88
C CYS A 347 1.32 -24.30 -25.33
N ALA A 348 0.16 -24.93 -25.55
CA ALA A 348 -0.24 -25.39 -26.88
C ALA A 348 -0.41 -24.20 -27.85
N GLY A 349 0.06 -24.34 -29.08
CA GLY A 349 -0.09 -23.30 -30.11
C GLY A 349 0.92 -22.15 -30.04
N GLU A 350 1.75 -22.03 -29.01
CA GLU A 350 2.63 -20.87 -28.84
C GLU A 350 3.73 -20.73 -29.92
N ARG A 351 4.07 -21.81 -30.64
CA ARG A 351 5.17 -21.80 -31.62
C ARG A 351 4.99 -20.77 -32.73
N VAL A 352 3.75 -20.35 -33.01
CA VAL A 352 3.49 -19.32 -34.02
C VAL A 352 4.00 -17.93 -33.62
N THR A 353 4.24 -17.67 -32.34
CA THR A 353 4.77 -16.39 -31.83
C THR A 353 6.29 -16.40 -31.65
N TRP A 354 6.97 -17.51 -31.94
CA TRP A 354 8.42 -17.61 -31.85
C TRP A 354 9.10 -16.82 -32.97
N SER A 355 10.37 -16.47 -32.74
CA SER A 355 11.18 -15.79 -33.75
C SER A 355 11.37 -16.67 -35.01
N ARG A 356 11.36 -16.03 -36.18
CA ARG A 356 11.56 -16.67 -37.49
C ARG A 356 13.04 -16.74 -37.91
N GLY A 357 13.93 -16.91 -36.94
CA GLY A 357 15.38 -16.96 -37.14
C GLY A 357 15.93 -18.38 -37.29
N ARG A 358 17.24 -18.49 -37.58
CA ARG A 358 17.97 -19.78 -37.65
C ARG A 358 17.84 -20.61 -36.37
N ILE A 359 17.76 -19.93 -35.23
CA ILE A 359 17.40 -20.53 -33.94
C ILE A 359 16.08 -19.90 -33.52
N SER A 360 15.01 -20.66 -33.63
CA SER A 360 13.68 -20.24 -33.19
C SER A 360 13.66 -20.16 -31.67
N ARG A 361 13.25 -19.01 -31.12
CA ARG A 361 13.21 -18.75 -29.67
C ARG A 361 11.91 -18.05 -29.27
N PRO A 362 11.43 -18.26 -28.04
CA PRO A 362 10.35 -17.47 -27.46
C PRO A 362 10.64 -15.97 -27.54
N THR A 363 9.62 -15.18 -27.85
CA THR A 363 9.66 -13.72 -27.90
C THR A 363 8.72 -13.13 -26.84
N THR A 364 8.69 -11.80 -26.69
CA THR A 364 7.69 -11.11 -25.84
C THR A 364 6.26 -11.56 -26.20
N ALA A 365 5.94 -11.69 -27.49
CA ALA A 365 4.63 -12.18 -27.93
C ALA A 365 4.37 -13.62 -27.44
N THR A 366 5.39 -14.47 -27.33
CA THR A 366 5.24 -15.82 -26.75
C THR A 366 4.86 -15.76 -25.28
N TYR A 367 5.50 -14.91 -24.48
CA TYR A 367 5.18 -14.82 -23.06
C TYR A 367 3.82 -14.19 -22.80
N VAL A 368 3.43 -13.19 -23.58
CA VAL A 368 2.07 -12.64 -23.54
C VAL A 368 1.05 -13.71 -23.95
N TYR A 369 1.32 -14.49 -24.98
CA TYR A 369 0.44 -15.58 -25.41
C TYR A 369 0.19 -16.60 -24.29
N ARG A 370 1.24 -17.00 -23.56
CA ARG A 370 1.11 -17.90 -22.40
C ARG A 370 0.22 -17.32 -21.31
N CYS A 371 0.32 -16.01 -21.05
CA CYS A 371 -0.57 -15.34 -20.11
C CYS A 371 -2.02 -15.37 -20.59
N LEU A 372 -2.27 -15.04 -21.86
CA LEU A 372 -3.61 -15.07 -22.45
C LEU A 372 -4.21 -16.48 -22.47
N ASP A 373 -3.38 -17.50 -22.72
CA ASP A 373 -3.79 -18.90 -22.71
C ASP A 373 -4.18 -19.37 -21.30
N ALA A 374 -3.36 -19.06 -20.29
CA ALA A 374 -3.64 -19.39 -18.90
C ALA A 374 -4.93 -18.74 -18.37
N LEU A 375 -5.22 -17.52 -18.79
CA LEU A 375 -6.48 -16.83 -18.43
C LEU A 375 -7.69 -17.40 -19.19
N ALA A 376 -7.47 -17.80 -20.44
CA ALA A 376 -8.48 -18.32 -21.37
C ALA A 376 -9.69 -17.40 -21.59
N VAL A 377 -9.54 -16.10 -21.37
CA VAL A 377 -10.60 -15.09 -21.45
C VAL A 377 -11.04 -14.82 -22.90
N LEU A 378 -12.33 -14.51 -23.08
CA LEU A 378 -12.89 -14.15 -24.37
C LEU A 378 -12.75 -12.65 -24.59
N TRP A 379 -11.85 -12.28 -25.52
CA TRP A 379 -11.60 -10.88 -25.88
C TRP A 379 -12.69 -10.31 -26.80
N PRO A 380 -12.90 -8.98 -26.81
CA PRO A 380 -13.86 -8.34 -27.72
C PRO A 380 -13.59 -8.69 -29.19
N GLU A 381 -14.65 -8.75 -30.01
CA GLU A 381 -14.61 -9.18 -31.43
C GLU A 381 -13.63 -8.38 -32.31
N ARG A 382 -13.33 -7.13 -31.96
CA ARG A 382 -12.31 -6.30 -32.63
C ARG A 382 -10.88 -6.82 -32.45
N ILE A 383 -10.66 -7.77 -31.54
CA ILE A 383 -9.42 -8.52 -31.37
C ILE A 383 -9.61 -9.88 -32.01
N ARG A 384 -8.94 -10.13 -33.15
CA ARG A 384 -9.16 -11.34 -33.93
C ARG A 384 -8.89 -12.64 -33.17
N ASP A 385 -7.73 -12.73 -32.51
CA ASP A 385 -7.34 -13.90 -31.72
C ASP A 385 -6.22 -13.57 -30.72
N ARG A 386 -5.89 -14.56 -29.86
CA ARG A 386 -4.81 -14.44 -28.86
C ARG A 386 -3.45 -14.19 -29.48
N VAL A 387 -3.20 -14.70 -30.69
CA VAL A 387 -1.90 -14.56 -31.38
C VAL A 387 -1.73 -13.12 -31.84
N GLY A 388 -2.75 -12.56 -32.49
CA GLY A 388 -2.83 -11.17 -32.92
C GLY A 388 -2.65 -10.23 -31.74
N LEU A 389 -3.40 -10.43 -30.66
CA LEU A 389 -3.28 -9.61 -29.45
C LEU A 389 -1.87 -9.65 -28.86
N SER A 390 -1.30 -10.85 -28.75
CA SER A 390 0.06 -11.02 -28.21
C SER A 390 1.12 -10.31 -29.05
N ARG A 391 0.97 -10.33 -30.38
CA ARG A 391 1.86 -9.63 -31.30
C ARG A 391 1.66 -8.11 -31.22
N ALA A 392 0.42 -7.63 -31.13
CA ALA A 392 0.12 -6.21 -31.02
C ALA A 392 0.76 -5.60 -29.75
N ILE A 393 0.60 -6.28 -28.60
CA ILE A 393 1.25 -5.88 -27.34
C ILE A 393 2.78 -5.88 -27.49
N ALA A 394 3.35 -6.94 -28.07
CA ALA A 394 4.80 -7.05 -28.23
C ALA A 394 5.37 -6.00 -29.21
N ASN A 395 4.66 -5.67 -30.28
CA ASN A 395 5.07 -4.63 -31.22
C ASN A 395 5.11 -3.28 -30.52
N ASN A 396 4.00 -2.89 -29.88
CA ASN A 396 3.92 -1.63 -29.14
C ASN A 396 4.99 -1.52 -28.05
N TYR A 397 5.19 -2.57 -27.25
CA TYR A 397 6.27 -2.62 -26.24
C TYR A 397 7.66 -2.42 -26.85
N ASN A 398 7.96 -3.08 -27.97
CA ASN A 398 9.27 -2.96 -28.60
C ASN A 398 9.48 -1.57 -29.21
N ASP A 399 8.45 -0.96 -29.78
CA ASP A 399 8.52 0.36 -30.39
C ASP A 399 8.68 1.46 -29.32
N VAL A 400 8.06 1.31 -28.15
CA VAL A 400 8.31 2.20 -26.99
C VAL A 400 9.73 2.00 -26.43
N LYS A 401 10.22 0.77 -26.36
CA LYS A 401 11.47 0.42 -25.68
C LYS A 401 12.74 0.73 -26.48
N HIS A 402 12.71 0.51 -27.79
CA HIS A 402 13.91 0.50 -28.62
C HIS A 402 14.06 1.78 -29.43
N PHE A 403 15.15 2.52 -29.20
CA PHE A 403 15.42 3.79 -29.86
C PHE A 403 15.56 3.69 -31.40
N ASP A 404 15.88 2.51 -31.91
CA ASP A 404 16.13 2.24 -33.33
C ASP A 404 14.88 1.79 -34.10
N ARG A 405 13.70 1.82 -33.46
CA ARG A 405 12.41 1.44 -34.07
C ARG A 405 11.69 2.57 -34.81
N GLY A 406 12.24 3.78 -34.80
CA GLY A 406 11.70 4.92 -35.52
C GLY A 406 10.91 5.84 -34.59
N GLU A 407 9.72 6.26 -35.03
CA GLU A 407 8.82 7.09 -34.22
C GLU A 407 8.15 6.27 -33.13
N PHE A 408 7.69 6.93 -32.07
CA PHE A 408 6.86 6.29 -31.06
C PHE A 408 5.58 5.72 -31.68
N PRO A 409 5.03 4.63 -31.12
CA PRO A 409 3.76 4.08 -31.60
C PRO A 409 2.63 5.10 -31.48
N ASP A 410 1.60 4.89 -32.29
CA ASP A 410 0.39 5.72 -32.26
C ASP A 410 -0.19 5.79 -30.83
N HIS A 411 -0.62 6.98 -30.43
CA HIS A 411 -1.09 7.23 -29.08
C HIS A 411 -2.36 6.42 -28.74
N ASP A 412 -3.30 6.29 -29.69
CA ASP A 412 -4.55 5.58 -29.47
C ASP A 412 -4.28 4.07 -29.35
N GLU A 413 -3.39 3.53 -30.19
CA GLU A 413 -2.93 2.14 -30.10
C GLU A 413 -2.26 1.86 -28.75
N SER A 414 -1.37 2.76 -28.32
CA SER A 414 -0.64 2.64 -27.04
C SER A 414 -1.59 2.72 -25.85
N TYR A 415 -2.60 3.60 -25.93
CA TYR A 415 -3.64 3.69 -24.91
C TYR A 415 -4.44 2.39 -24.80
N VAL A 416 -4.92 1.83 -25.93
CA VAL A 416 -5.63 0.54 -25.94
C VAL A 416 -4.75 -0.57 -25.37
N VAL A 417 -3.49 -0.68 -25.81
CA VAL A 417 -2.53 -1.68 -25.28
C VAL A 417 -2.37 -1.50 -23.78
N SER A 418 -2.28 -0.28 -23.27
CA SER A 418 -2.15 -0.03 -21.85
C SER A 418 -3.37 -0.50 -21.05
N GLU A 419 -4.60 -0.31 -21.54
CA GLU A 419 -5.82 -0.77 -20.87
C GLU A 419 -5.95 -2.30 -20.91
N VAL A 420 -5.63 -2.92 -22.04
CA VAL A 420 -5.58 -4.38 -22.18
C VAL A 420 -4.54 -4.98 -21.24
N ASN A 421 -3.31 -4.44 -21.22
CA ASN A 421 -2.24 -4.94 -20.37
C ASN A 421 -2.59 -4.85 -18.89
N GLN A 422 -3.17 -3.72 -18.46
CA GLN A 422 -3.66 -3.56 -17.10
C GLN A 422 -4.68 -4.64 -16.76
N MET A 423 -5.64 -4.93 -17.64
CA MET A 423 -6.59 -6.01 -17.41
C MET A 423 -5.91 -7.38 -17.32
N ILE A 424 -4.97 -7.70 -18.23
CA ILE A 424 -4.26 -8.99 -18.20
C ILE A 424 -3.56 -9.20 -16.86
N VAL A 425 -2.77 -8.22 -16.39
CA VAL A 425 -2.03 -8.37 -15.13
C VAL A 425 -2.97 -8.45 -13.93
N ARG A 426 -4.11 -7.75 -13.97
CA ARG A 426 -5.13 -7.83 -12.91
C ARG A 426 -5.79 -9.22 -12.86
N LEU A 427 -6.09 -9.80 -14.02
CA LEU A 427 -6.65 -11.16 -14.10
C LEU A 427 -5.61 -12.24 -13.75
N LEU A 428 -4.33 -12.02 -14.05
CA LEU A 428 -3.25 -12.89 -13.59
C LEU A 428 -3.12 -12.88 -12.06
N ALA A 429 -3.36 -11.75 -11.39
CA ALA A 429 -3.40 -11.73 -9.94
C ALA A 429 -4.51 -12.66 -9.38
N ILE A 430 -5.70 -12.67 -10.01
CA ILE A 430 -6.77 -13.63 -9.69
C ILE A 430 -6.31 -15.07 -9.94
N TYR A 431 -5.63 -15.34 -11.06
CA TYR A 431 -5.08 -16.65 -11.36
C TYR A 431 -4.11 -17.13 -10.26
N ILE A 432 -3.25 -16.25 -9.76
CA ILE A 432 -2.27 -16.58 -8.70
C ILE A 432 -2.96 -17.01 -7.42
N THR A 433 -4.11 -16.41 -7.06
CA THR A 433 -4.91 -16.83 -5.88
C THR A 433 -5.43 -18.26 -5.95
N GLY A 434 -5.35 -18.93 -7.11
CA GLY A 434 -5.89 -20.29 -7.29
C GLY A 434 -7.41 -20.33 -7.45
N ARG A 435 -8.08 -19.18 -7.53
CA ARG A 435 -9.54 -19.06 -7.69
C ARG A 435 -9.97 -18.77 -9.13
N SER A 436 -9.13 -19.10 -10.11
CA SER A 436 -9.35 -18.76 -11.53
C SER A 436 -10.62 -19.35 -12.13
N GLU A 437 -10.97 -20.59 -11.78
CA GLU A 437 -12.11 -21.27 -12.40
C GLU A 437 -13.43 -20.57 -12.10
N GLU A 438 -13.62 -20.14 -10.86
CA GLU A 438 -14.83 -19.43 -10.44
C GLU A 438 -14.78 -17.96 -10.88
N LEU A 439 -13.66 -17.27 -10.64
CA LEU A 439 -13.60 -15.81 -10.79
C LEU A 439 -13.35 -15.34 -12.22
N LEU A 440 -12.74 -16.17 -13.08
CA LEU A 440 -12.54 -15.84 -14.48
C LEU A 440 -13.67 -16.34 -15.39
N SER A 441 -14.63 -17.13 -14.88
CA SER A 441 -15.76 -17.69 -15.64
C SER A 441 -16.48 -16.65 -16.50
N SER A 442 -16.96 -15.57 -15.87
CA SER A 442 -17.63 -14.44 -16.52
C SER A 442 -16.78 -13.73 -17.60
N TYR A 443 -15.46 -13.70 -17.44
CA TYR A 443 -14.54 -13.15 -18.44
C TYR A 443 -14.35 -14.12 -19.62
N ARG A 444 -14.30 -15.43 -19.36
CA ARG A 444 -14.26 -16.49 -20.37
C ARG A 444 -15.55 -16.56 -21.20
N GLU A 445 -16.67 -16.09 -20.65
CA GLU A 445 -17.96 -15.93 -21.34
C GLU A 445 -18.10 -14.58 -22.08
N GLY A 446 -17.15 -13.64 -21.91
CA GLY A 446 -17.15 -12.34 -22.59
C GLY A 446 -17.98 -11.24 -21.90
N ASN A 447 -18.49 -11.49 -20.69
CA ASN A 447 -19.43 -10.57 -20.01
C ASN A 447 -18.74 -9.37 -19.35
N ASN A 448 -17.44 -9.46 -19.04
CA ASN A 448 -16.75 -8.53 -18.14
C ASN A 448 -15.60 -7.71 -18.77
N LEU A 449 -15.51 -7.66 -20.11
CA LEU A 449 -14.54 -6.83 -20.83
C LEU A 449 -15.15 -5.60 -21.52
N TYR A 450 -16.30 -5.13 -21.02
CA TYR A 450 -17.04 -4.01 -21.61
C TYR A 450 -16.23 -2.72 -21.75
N MET A 451 -15.42 -2.36 -20.74
CA MET A 451 -14.57 -1.16 -20.82
C MET A 451 -13.55 -1.24 -21.96
N ILE A 452 -12.92 -2.41 -22.16
CA ILE A 452 -11.97 -2.61 -23.27
C ILE A 452 -12.70 -2.54 -24.60
N LYS A 453 -13.90 -3.12 -24.69
CA LYS A 453 -14.76 -3.01 -25.87
C LYS A 453 -15.09 -1.55 -26.19
N GLN A 454 -15.51 -0.76 -25.20
CA GLN A 454 -15.80 0.66 -25.37
C GLN A 454 -14.58 1.46 -25.85
N VAL A 455 -13.39 1.17 -25.32
CA VAL A 455 -12.15 1.84 -25.75
C VAL A 455 -11.83 1.49 -27.21
N LEU A 456 -11.89 0.20 -27.57
CA LEU A 456 -11.70 -0.24 -28.97
C LEU A 456 -12.71 0.39 -29.93
N ASP A 457 -13.99 0.41 -29.54
CA ASP A 457 -15.08 1.02 -30.33
C ASP A 457 -14.90 2.54 -30.45
N GLY A 458 -14.51 3.21 -29.36
CA GLY A 458 -14.33 4.67 -29.32
C GLY A 458 -13.20 5.18 -30.21
N TYR A 459 -12.12 4.40 -30.35
CA TYR A 459 -11.02 4.71 -31.27
C TYR A 459 -11.18 4.06 -32.66
N GLY A 460 -12.20 3.23 -32.87
CA GLY A 460 -12.42 2.49 -34.11
C GLY A 460 -11.28 1.53 -34.45
N LEU A 461 -10.63 0.94 -33.45
CA LEU A 461 -9.43 0.13 -33.62
C LEU A 461 -9.73 -1.38 -33.64
N ARG A 462 -9.10 -2.12 -34.55
CA ARG A 462 -9.14 -3.60 -34.60
C ARG A 462 -7.75 -4.18 -34.77
N VAL A 463 -7.51 -5.36 -34.18
CA VAL A 463 -6.25 -6.11 -34.28
C VAL A 463 -6.43 -7.34 -35.15
N ASP A 464 -5.57 -7.48 -36.16
CA ASP A 464 -5.49 -8.68 -36.99
C ASP A 464 -4.59 -9.78 -36.38
N GLU A 465 -4.53 -10.94 -37.03
CA GLU A 465 -3.73 -12.10 -36.62
C GLU A 465 -2.22 -11.84 -36.63
N THR A 466 -1.77 -10.81 -37.35
CA THR A 466 -0.36 -10.41 -37.43
C THR A 466 0.03 -9.45 -36.30
N GLY A 467 -0.95 -8.95 -35.56
CA GLY A 467 -0.76 -7.94 -34.51
C GLY A 467 -0.66 -6.52 -35.04
N ARG A 468 -1.22 -6.25 -36.22
CA ARG A 468 -1.36 -4.90 -36.75
C ARG A 468 -2.71 -4.31 -36.40
N TRP A 469 -2.70 -3.03 -36.07
CA TRP A 469 -3.88 -2.23 -35.86
C TRP A 469 -4.44 -1.73 -37.19
N HIS A 470 -5.76 -1.69 -37.29
CA HIS A 470 -6.48 -1.07 -38.40
C HIS A 470 -7.56 -0.16 -37.82
N ARG A 471 -7.79 0.98 -38.47
CA ARG A 471 -8.89 1.89 -38.12
C ARG A 471 -10.09 1.61 -39.02
N ASP A 472 -11.30 1.81 -38.51
CA ASP A 472 -12.54 1.65 -39.31
C ASP A 472 -12.56 2.56 -40.56
N THR A 473 -11.79 3.66 -40.57
CA THR A 473 -11.62 4.56 -41.72
C THR A 473 -10.72 4.01 -42.82
N ASP A 474 -9.88 3.01 -42.53
CA ASP A 474 -8.95 2.42 -43.50
C ASP A 474 -9.66 1.49 -44.50
N ASP A 475 -10.92 1.12 -44.21
CA ASP A 475 -11.80 0.29 -45.04
C ASP A 475 -12.68 1.09 -46.02
N VAL A 476 -12.47 2.41 -46.18
CA VAL A 476 -13.11 3.15 -47.27
C VAL A 476 -12.27 2.95 -48.54
N PRO A 477 -12.70 2.15 -49.53
CA PRO A 477 -12.04 2.13 -50.83
C PRO A 477 -12.06 3.56 -51.38
N SER A 478 -10.89 4.07 -51.70
CA SER A 478 -10.69 5.32 -52.42
C SER A 478 -11.17 5.17 -53.86
N ASP A 479 -12.48 5.14 -54.05
CA ASP A 479 -13.14 5.27 -55.35
C ASP A 479 -14.20 6.38 -55.25
N GLN A 480 -13.73 7.62 -55.40
CA GLN A 480 -14.44 8.69 -56.14
C GLN A 480 -13.44 9.59 -56.85
#